data_AF-A0A968P7L9-F1
#
_entry.id   AF-A0A968P7L9-F1
#
_cell.length_a   1.000
_cell.length_b   1.000
_cell.length_c   1.000
_cell.angle_alpha   90.00
_cell.angle_beta   90.00
_cell.angle_gamma   90.00
#
_symmetry.space_group_name_H-M   'P 1'
#
loop_
_entity.id
_entity.type
_entity.pdbx_description
1 polymer ?
#
loop_
_entity_poly.entity_id
_entity_poly.type
_entity_poly.pdbx_seq_one_letter_code
_entity_poly.pdbx_strand_id
1 'polypeptide(L)' 'MRAGDRLDQVSAQTLGQPDLGWRIADANNAMSYEELEQPGRELIIPAPQLEPYEP' A
#
# COMPACT_ATOMS: atom_id res chain seq x y z
N MET A 1 -8.64 -2.76 4.91
CA MET A 1 -8.11 -2.32 6.21
C MET A 1 -8.99 -2.84 7.33
N ARG A 2 -8.39 -3.49 8.33
CA ARG A 2 -9.02 -3.85 9.60
C ARG A 2 -8.74 -2.76 10.63
N ALA A 3 -9.47 -2.80 11.75
CA ALA A 3 -9.21 -1.89 12.86
C ALA A 3 -7.80 -2.11 13.43
N GLY A 4 -7.01 -1.04 13.47
CA GLY A 4 -5.62 -1.07 13.94
C GLY A 4 -4.59 -1.45 12.87
N ASP A 5 -5.00 -1.74 11.63
CA ASP A 5 -4.04 -1.91 10.53
C ASP A 5 -3.36 -0.57 10.23
N ARG A 6 -2.04 -0.61 10.03
CA ARG A 6 -1.26 0.51 9.50
C ARG A 6 -0.86 0.29 8.04
N LEU A 7 -0.74 1.35 7.27
CA LEU A 7 -0.46 1.26 5.83
C LEU A 7 0.91 0.62 5.55
N ASP A 8 1.92 0.86 6.41
CA ASP A 8 3.23 0.21 6.29
C ASP A 8 3.15 -1.32 6.45
N GLN A 9 2.27 -1.82 7.32
CA GLN A 9 2.06 -3.26 7.49
C GLN A 9 1.34 -3.88 6.29
N VAL A 10 0.37 -3.17 5.72
CA VAL A 10 -0.31 -3.61 4.49
C VAL A 10 0.67 -3.62 3.33
N SER A 11 1.52 -2.60 3.21
CA SER A 11 2.54 -2.52 2.18
C SER A 11 3.55 -3.67 2.30
N ALA A 12 4.05 -3.96 3.50
CA ALA A 12 4.92 -5.12 3.72
C ALA A 12 4.26 -6.46 3.30
N GLN A 13 2.96 -6.63 3.59
CA GLN A 13 2.23 -7.87 3.28
C GLN A 13 1.88 -8.02 1.80
N THR A 14 1.68 -6.92 1.08
CA THR A 14 1.16 -6.94 -0.29
C THR A 14 2.20 -6.59 -1.35
N LEU A 15 3.11 -5.67 -1.03
CA LEU A 15 4.19 -5.20 -1.90
C LEU A 15 5.57 -5.71 -1.47
N GLY A 16 5.66 -6.40 -0.33
CA GLY A 16 6.89 -7.01 0.19
C GLY A 16 7.82 -6.03 0.93
N GLN A 17 7.51 -4.73 0.93
CA GLN A 17 8.33 -3.70 1.58
C GLN A 17 7.45 -2.67 2.30
N PRO A 18 7.70 -2.35 3.58
CA PRO A 18 6.85 -1.44 4.36
C PRO A 18 6.91 0.02 3.90
N ASP A 19 8.02 0.44 3.30
CA ASP A 19 8.27 1.79 2.80
C ASP A 19 7.60 2.08 1.45
N LEU A 20 7.02 1.06 0.79
CA LEU A 20 6.24 1.23 -0.45
C LEU A 20 4.77 1.66 -0.21
N GLY A 21 4.42 2.07 1.02
CA GLY A 21 3.08 2.56 1.36
C GLY A 21 2.59 3.70 0.46
N TRP A 22 3.51 4.55 -0.02
CA TRP A 22 3.21 5.66 -0.91
C TRP A 22 2.62 5.20 -2.25
N ARG A 23 2.96 4.00 -2.74
CA ARG A 23 2.36 3.45 -3.97
C ARG A 23 0.88 3.12 -3.77
N ILE A 24 0.52 2.67 -2.57
CA ILE A 24 -0.87 2.41 -2.21
C ILE A 24 -1.61 3.75 -2.08
N ALA A 25 -1.00 4.75 -1.44
CA ALA A 25 -1.57 6.11 -1.35
C ALA A 25 -1.86 6.71 -2.74
N ASP A 26 -0.89 6.67 -3.64
CA ASP A 26 -1.00 7.15 -5.02
C ASP A 26 -2.14 6.43 -5.78
N ALA A 27 -2.16 5.09 -5.72
CA ALA A 27 -3.20 4.28 -6.39
C ALA A 27 -4.63 4.53 -5.86
N ASN A 28 -4.77 5.01 -4.62
CA ASN A 28 -6.06 5.31 -4.00
C ASN A 28 -6.39 6.80 -3.98
N ASN A 29 -5.58 7.65 -4.64
CA ASN A 29 -5.70 9.10 -4.66
C ASN A 29 -5.80 9.72 -3.25
N ALA A 30 -4.99 9.20 -2.32
CA ALA A 30 -4.89 9.69 -0.95
C ALA A 30 -3.63 10.56 -0.79
N MET A 31 -3.77 11.68 -0.09
CA MET A 31 -2.65 12.61 0.15
C MET A 31 -1.90 12.27 1.45
N SER A 32 -2.50 11.49 2.34
CA SER A 32 -1.87 10.97 3.55
C SER A 32 -2.27 9.52 3.85
N TYR A 33 -1.52 8.85 4.72
CA TYR A 33 -1.79 7.45 5.08
C TYR A 33 -3.01 7.34 5.99
N GLU A 34 -3.27 8.33 6.83
CA GLU A 34 -4.43 8.39 7.73
C GLU A 34 -5.76 8.35 6.97
N GLU A 35 -5.80 8.88 5.74
CA GLU A 35 -6.98 8.77 4.87
C GLU A 35 -7.29 7.31 4.49
N LEU A 36 -6.26 6.46 4.41
CA LEU A 36 -6.37 5.05 4.06
C LEU A 36 -6.52 4.14 5.28
N GLU A 37 -6.00 4.53 6.44
CA GLU A 37 -6.02 3.78 7.71
C GLU A 37 -7.40 3.77 8.41
N GLN A 38 -8.46 3.75 7.60
CA GLN A 38 -9.84 3.65 8.06
C GLN A 38 -10.32 2.19 8.07
N PRO A 39 -10.82 1.67 9.21
CA PRO A 39 -11.36 0.32 9.26
C PRO A 39 -12.49 0.12 8.25
N GLY A 40 -12.49 -1.03 7.56
CA GLY A 40 -13.51 -1.36 6.55
C GLY A 40 -13.24 -0.77 5.15
N ARG A 41 -12.18 0.02 4.98
CA ARG A 41 -11.76 0.52 3.66
C ARG A 41 -11.20 -0.61 2.80
N GLU A 42 -11.64 -0.69 1.55
CA GLU A 42 -10.97 -1.46 0.50
C GLU A 42 -9.85 -0.62 -0.12
N LEU A 43 -8.67 -1.20 -0.26
CA LEU A 43 -7.51 -0.53 -0.84
C LEU A 43 -7.17 -1.12 -2.20
N ILE A 44 -6.96 -0.25 -3.18
CA ILE A 44 -6.35 -0.63 -4.45
C ILE A 44 -4.88 -0.93 -4.15
N ILE A 45 -4.47 -2.17 -4.38
CA ILE A 45 -3.07 -2.58 -4.29
C ILE A 45 -2.47 -2.48 -5.69
N PRO A 46 -1.50 -1.58 -5.93
CA PRO A 46 -0.84 -1.49 -7.23
C PRO A 46 -0.05 -2.78 -7.48
N ALA A 47 -0.11 -3.30 -8.70
CA ALA A 47 0.72 -4.44 -9.07
C ALA A 47 2.21 -4.09 -8.91
N PRO A 48 3.05 -5.01 -8.42
CA PRO A 48 4.48 -4.80 -8.43
C PRO A 48 4.94 -4.57 -9.88
N GLN A 49 5.65 -3.47 -10.09
CA GLN A 49 6.36 -3.28 -11.35
C GLN A 49 7.50 -4.30 -11.31
N LEU A 50 7.40 -5.39 -12.07
CA LEU A 50 8.54 -6.25 -12.31
C LEU A 50 9.58 -5.39 -13.03
N GLU A 51 10.66 -5.03 -12.34
CA GLU A 51 11.83 -4.53 -13.03
C GLU A 51 12.30 -5.63 -13.99
N PRO A 52 12.55 -5.32 -15.27
CA PRO A 52 13.12 -6.31 -16.15
C PRO A 52 14.44 -6.77 -15.55
N TYR A 53 14.55 -8.08 -15.33
CA TYR A 53 15.80 -8.71 -14.95
C TYR A 53 16.82 -8.47 -16.06
N GLU A 54 17.81 -7.61 -15.82
CA GLU A 54 19.01 -7.50 -16.65
C GLU A 54 20.03 -8.54 -16.15
N PRO A 55 20.30 -9.62 -16.93
CA PRO A 55 21.24 -10.67 -16.57
C PRO A 55 22.71 -10.22 -16.60
#